data_AF-A0A2E9BBR6-F1
#
_entry.id   AF-A0A2E9BBR6-F1
#
_cell.length_a   1.000
_cell.length_b   1.000
_cell.length_c   1.000
_cell.angle_alpha   90.00
_cell.angle_beta   90.00
_cell.angle_gamma   90.00
#
_symmetry.space_group_name_H-M   'P 1'
#
loop_
_entity.id
_entity.type
_entity.pdbx_description
1 polymer ?
#
loop_
_entity_poly.entity_id
_entity_poly.type
_entity_poly.pdbx_seq_one_letter_code
_entity_poly.pdbx_strand_id
1 'polypeptide(L)'
;MEIIDRKENQLLDRVEIRFQLRHEGASTPSRSQLRSKVASLEPGSSASNVVVKDVVTRFGQPLTSGLAFIYGSQESMQIEPSYILERHGAEVTEEGTNDASPTDSEPPVEVEAEDVSGGEE
;
A
#
# COMPACT_ATOMS: atom_id res chain seq x y z
N MET A 1 -12.82 10.51 4.64
CA MET A 1 -11.66 9.90 5.32
C MET A 1 -11.67 10.45 6.72
N GLU A 2 -11.56 9.58 7.71
CA GLU A 2 -11.59 9.92 9.13
C GLU A 2 -10.23 9.57 9.74
N ILE A 3 -9.74 10.45 10.61
CA ILE A 3 -8.49 10.25 11.36
C ILE A 3 -8.89 9.76 12.75
N ILE A 4 -8.48 8.53 13.08
CA ILE A 4 -8.77 7.91 14.38
C ILE A 4 -7.75 8.37 15.42
N ASP A 5 -6.48 8.41 15.01
CA ASP A 5 -5.35 8.67 15.89
C ASP A 5 -4.29 9.45 15.12
N ARG A 6 -3.73 10.47 15.77
CA ARG A 6 -2.65 11.31 15.26
C ARG A 6 -1.56 11.36 16.32
N LYS A 7 -0.39 10.88 15.96
CA LYS A 7 0.78 10.86 16.83
C LYS A 7 1.95 11.54 16.14
N GLU A 8 2.50 12.56 16.78
CA GLU A 8 3.72 13.23 16.32
C GLU A 8 4.94 12.57 16.95
N ASN A 9 5.91 12.18 16.12
CA ASN A 9 7.16 11.58 16.57
C ASN A 9 8.35 12.45 16.12
N GLN A 10 8.82 13.29 17.04
CA GLN A 10 9.91 14.24 16.82
C GLN A 10 11.29 13.60 16.66
N LEU A 11 11.47 12.34 17.09
CA LEU A 11 12.76 11.65 16.93
C LEU A 11 13.01 11.19 15.49
N LEU A 12 11.94 10.98 14.73
CA LEU A 12 11.97 10.49 13.35
C LEU A 12 11.39 11.50 12.37
N ASP A 13 11.14 12.73 12.83
CA ASP A 13 10.52 13.82 12.09
C ASP A 13 9.30 13.36 11.25
N ARG A 14 8.44 12.55 11.88
CA ARG A 14 7.27 11.97 11.22
C ARG A 14 5.99 12.11 12.03
N VAL A 15 4.89 12.29 11.30
CA VAL A 15 3.53 12.21 11.83
C VAL A 15 2.92 10.87 11.45
N GLU A 16 2.50 10.10 12.45
CA GLU A 16 1.83 8.82 12.29
C GLU A 16 0.32 9.04 12.40
N ILE A 17 -0.42 8.64 11.36
CA ILE A 17 -1.86 8.81 11.26
C ILE A 17 -2.53 7.46 11.05
N ARG A 18 -3.43 7.09 11.95
CA ARG A 18 -4.39 6.00 11.73
C ARG A 18 -5.63 6.56 11.09
N PHE A 19 -5.96 6.06 9.92
CA PHE A 19 -7.14 6.53 9.19
C PHE A 19 -8.11 5.40 8.87
N GLN A 20 -9.36 5.80 8.73
CA GLN A 20 -10.44 4.98 8.19
C GLN A 20 -11.10 5.72 7.02
N LEU A 21 -11.34 4.99 5.94
CA LEU A 21 -11.97 5.50 4.74
C LEU A 21 -13.12 4.59 4.33
N ARG A 22 -14.33 5.13 4.46
CA ARG A 22 -15.54 4.54 3.89
C ARG A 22 -15.66 4.93 2.42
N HIS A 23 -15.83 3.94 1.54
CA HIS A 23 -15.91 4.10 0.09
C HIS A 23 -17.17 3.41 -0.46
N GLU A 24 -18.34 3.89 -0.04
CA GLU A 24 -19.64 3.34 -0.46
C GLU A 24 -19.86 3.51 -1.98
N GLY A 25 -20.20 2.41 -2.65
CA GLY A 25 -20.45 2.39 -4.10
C GLY A 25 -19.22 2.52 -4.98
N ALA A 26 -18.01 2.61 -4.40
CA ALA A 26 -16.76 2.63 -5.12
C ALA A 26 -15.94 1.37 -4.85
N SER A 27 -15.00 1.07 -5.75
CA SER A 27 -14.00 0.02 -5.51
C SER A 27 -13.05 0.41 -4.38
N THR A 28 -12.33 -0.58 -3.86
CA THR A 28 -11.27 -0.36 -2.88
C THR A 28 -10.30 0.72 -3.38
N PRO A 29 -10.06 1.79 -2.61
CA PRO A 29 -9.18 2.88 -3.01
C PRO A 29 -7.75 2.36 -3.22
N SER A 30 -7.12 2.81 -4.30
CA SER A 30 -5.72 2.44 -4.57
C SER A 30 -4.78 3.15 -3.60
N ARG A 31 -3.58 2.57 -3.39
CA ARG A 31 -2.57 3.16 -2.48
C ARG A 31 -2.17 4.57 -2.90
N SER A 32 -2.05 4.84 -4.20
CA SER A 32 -1.76 6.19 -4.72
C SER A 32 -2.88 7.19 -4.40
N GLN A 33 -4.14 6.79 -4.52
CA GLN A 33 -5.28 7.64 -4.13
C GLN A 33 -5.30 7.92 -2.63
N LEU A 34 -5.01 6.92 -1.80
CA LEU A 34 -4.88 7.10 -0.35
C LEU A 34 -3.77 8.10 -0.02
N ARG A 35 -2.62 7.99 -0.69
CA ARG A 35 -1.48 8.91 -0.53
C ARG A 35 -1.87 10.36 -0.83
N SER A 36 -2.56 10.59 -1.95
CA SER A 36 -3.06 11.94 -2.31
C SER A 36 -4.09 12.46 -1.31
N LYS A 37 -4.99 11.59 -0.81
CA LYS A 37 -5.98 11.97 0.21
C LYS A 37 -5.31 12.34 1.53
N VAL A 38 -4.35 11.55 1.99
CA VAL A 38 -3.56 11.85 3.20
C VAL A 38 -2.80 13.16 3.05
N ALA A 39 -2.13 13.37 1.92
CA ALA A 39 -1.36 14.60 1.65
C ALA A 39 -2.25 15.86 1.62
N SER A 40 -3.53 15.72 1.27
CA SER A 40 -4.48 16.83 1.29
C SER A 40 -5.05 17.12 2.69
N LEU A 41 -4.93 16.16 3.62
CA LEU A 41 -5.45 16.28 4.99
C LEU A 41 -4.45 16.96 5.93
N GLU A 42 -3.15 16.69 5.78
CA GLU A 42 -2.12 17.36 6.57
C GLU A 42 -1.51 18.55 5.79
N PRO A 43 -1.57 19.77 6.35
CA PRO A 43 -0.97 20.93 5.74
C PRO A 43 0.57 20.84 5.83
N GLY A 44 1.24 20.80 4.67
CA GLY A 44 2.70 20.78 4.58
C GLY A 44 3.29 19.50 3.99
N SER A 45 2.46 18.54 3.59
CA SER A 45 2.94 17.25 3.08
C SER A 45 2.74 17.13 1.57
N SER A 46 3.83 16.86 0.84
CA SER A 46 3.76 16.43 -0.55
C SER A 46 3.43 14.94 -0.63
N ALA A 47 2.76 14.52 -1.70
CA ALA A 47 2.48 13.10 -1.93
C ALA A 47 3.75 12.23 -2.04
N SER A 48 4.94 12.83 -2.24
CA SER A 48 6.22 12.12 -2.22
C SER A 48 6.66 11.70 -0.82
N ASN A 49 6.33 12.48 0.21
CA ASN A 49 6.83 12.27 1.58
C ASN A 49 5.86 11.44 2.43
N VAL A 50 4.83 10.87 1.80
CA VAL A 50 3.78 10.10 2.47
C VAL A 50 3.96 8.63 2.12
N VAL A 51 4.19 7.82 3.15
CA VAL A 51 4.23 6.36 3.06
C VAL A 51 2.95 5.80 3.66
N VAL A 52 2.24 4.97 2.89
CA VAL A 52 1.00 4.33 3.37
C VAL A 52 1.28 2.84 3.59
N LYS A 53 1.11 2.40 4.84
CA LYS A 53 1.36 1.03 5.29
C LYS A 53 0.09 0.39 5.85
N ASP A 54 0.07 -0.94 5.86
CA ASP A 54 -0.97 -1.76 6.49
C ASP A 54 -2.40 -1.37 6.09
N VAL A 55 -2.59 -1.14 4.79
CA VAL A 55 -3.91 -0.87 4.21
C VAL A 55 -4.69 -2.17 4.17
N VAL A 56 -5.71 -2.27 5.01
CA VAL A 56 -6.61 -3.42 5.10
C VAL A 56 -8.03 -2.97 4.81
N THR A 57 -8.69 -3.65 3.89
CA THR A 57 -10.13 -3.54 3.68
C THR A 57 -10.86 -4.61 4.45
N ARG A 58 -11.96 -4.23 5.10
CA ARG A 58 -12.80 -5.20 5.80
C ARG A 58 -13.67 -5.95 4.80
N PHE A 59 -13.59 -7.28 4.79
CA PHE A 59 -14.44 -8.09 3.92
C PHE A 59 -15.93 -7.84 4.19
N GLY A 60 -16.71 -7.69 3.13
CA GLY A 60 -18.16 -7.42 3.19
C GLY A 60 -18.53 -6.00 3.62
N GLN A 61 -17.56 -5.11 3.84
CA GLN A 61 -17.82 -3.70 4.18
C GLN A 61 -16.96 -2.78 3.30
N PRO A 62 -17.50 -1.66 2.78
CA PRO A 62 -16.73 -0.68 2.03
C PRO A 62 -15.89 0.20 2.97
N LEU A 63 -15.12 -0.42 3.87
CA LEU A 63 -14.31 0.24 4.88
C LEU A 63 -12.85 -0.18 4.71
N THR A 64 -11.99 0.81 4.47
CA THR A 64 -10.53 0.67 4.43
C THR A 64 -9.94 1.33 5.66
N SER A 65 -9.13 0.60 6.42
CA SER A 65 -8.28 1.16 7.46
C SER A 65 -6.82 1.11 7.03
N GLY A 66 -6.01 2.04 7.50
CA GLY A 66 -4.57 2.01 7.23
C GLY A 66 -3.78 2.94 8.13
N LEU A 67 -2.46 2.81 8.02
CA LEU A 67 -1.47 3.69 8.64
C LEU A 67 -0.84 4.57 7.56
N ALA A 68 -0.74 5.86 7.84
CA ALA A 68 0.04 6.78 7.04
C ALA A 68 1.16 7.37 7.88
N PHE A 69 2.37 7.33 7.33
CA PHE A 69 3.55 8.01 7.85
C PHE A 69 3.85 9.19 6.95
N ILE A 70 3.94 10.36 7.56
CA ILE A 70 4.18 11.62 6.87
C ILE A 70 5.51 12.14 7.35
N TYR A 71 6.48 12.20 6.44
CA TYR A 71 7.83 12.66 6.74
C TYR A 71 7.99 14.15 6.43
N GLY A 72 8.73 14.87 7.27
CA GLY A 72 9.04 16.28 7.04
C GLY A 72 10.04 16.50 5.90
N SER A 73 10.99 15.58 5.71
CA SER A 73 12.04 15.66 4.69
C SER A 73 12.28 14.33 3.99
N GLN A 74 12.97 14.36 2.84
CA GLN A 74 13.39 13.15 2.11
C GLN A 74 14.45 12.35 2.89
N GLU A 75 15.29 13.03 3.68
CA GLU A 75 16.28 12.38 4.55
C GLU A 75 15.59 11.54 5.64
N SER A 76 14.50 12.05 6.22
CA SER A 76 13.71 11.31 7.21
C SER A 76 13.05 10.06 6.62
N MET A 77 12.83 10.05 5.30
CA MET A 77 12.26 8.91 4.58
C MET A 77 13.26 7.75 4.41
N GLN A 78 14.58 8.02 4.42
CA GLN A 78 15.63 6.99 4.29
C GLN A 78 15.68 6.01 5.46
N ILE A 79 14.98 6.31 6.57
CA ILE A 79 14.84 5.42 7.73
C ILE A 79 13.97 4.20 7.37
N GLU A 80 13.07 4.33 6.40
CA GLU A 80 12.30 3.19 5.90
C GLU A 80 13.19 2.26 5.07
N PRO A 81 12.93 0.94 5.10
CA PRO A 81 13.65 -0.02 4.27
C PRO A 81 13.60 0.34 2.76
N SER A 82 14.70 0.06 2.06
CA SER A 82 14.85 0.33 0.62
C SER A 82 13.69 -0.21 -0.24
N TYR A 83 13.23 -1.44 0.04
CA TYR A 83 12.10 -2.05 -0.69
C TYR A 83 10.77 -1.28 -0.57
N ILE A 84 10.58 -0.50 0.50
CA ILE A 84 9.38 0.36 0.66
C ILE A 84 9.53 1.60 -0.20
N LEU A 85 10.73 2.18 -0.25
CA LEU A 85 11.04 3.37 -1.05
C LEU A 85 10.89 3.08 -2.55
N GLU A 86 11.43 1.96 -3.01
CA GLU A 86 11.30 1.49 -4.40
C GLU A 86 9.84 1.31 -4.81
N ARG A 87 9.03 0.68 -3.94
CA ARG A 87 7.59 0.47 -4.18
C ARG A 87 6.80 1.78 -4.32
N HIS A 88 7.28 2.84 -3.68
CA HIS A 88 6.64 4.15 -3.66
C HIS A 88 7.22 5.14 -4.68
N GLY A 89 8.21 4.71 -5.46
CA GLY A 89 8.86 5.49 -6.52
C GLY A 89 9.93 6.45 -6.02
N ALA A 90 10.42 6.27 -4.78
CA ALA A 90 11.63 6.93 -4.32
C ALA A 90 12.81 6.06 -4.78
N GLU A 91 13.39 6.42 -5.92
CA GLU A 91 14.62 5.80 -6.42
C GLU A 91 15.73 6.08 -5.39
N VAL A 92 16.04 5.09 -4.58
CA VAL A 92 17.25 5.10 -3.76
C VAL A 92 18.37 4.70 -4.71
N THR A 93 19.21 5.64 -5.08
CA THR A 93 20.46 5.34 -5.78
C THR A 93 21.38 4.63 -4.81
N GLU A 94 21.25 3.31 -4.67
CA GLU A 94 22.21 2.49 -3.94
C GLU A 94 23.09 1.75 -4.97
N GLU A 95 24.32 2.24 -5.12
CA GLU A 95 25.41 1.40 -5.63
C GLU A 95 25.63 0.23 -4.65
N GLY A 96 25.56 -1.00 -5.16
CA GLY A 96 26.38 -2.10 -4.63
C GLY A 96 25.68 -3.24 -3.90
N THR A 97 25.24 -4.22 -4.70
CA THR A 97 25.55 -5.66 -4.55
C THR A 97 24.59 -6.58 -3.77
N ASN A 98 23.95 -7.45 -4.58
CA ASN A 98 23.52 -8.84 -4.32
C ASN A 98 22.68 -9.14 -3.08
N ASP A 99 21.42 -9.52 -3.31
CA ASP A 99 21.11 -10.95 -3.35
C ASP A 99 19.92 -11.25 -4.27
N ALA A 100 20.03 -12.36 -4.99
CA ALA A 100 19.19 -12.71 -6.12
C ALA A 100 18.01 -13.61 -5.74
N SER A 101 16.82 -13.23 -6.22
CA SER A 101 15.80 -14.10 -6.84
C SER A 101 14.96 -15.04 -5.94
N PRO A 102 13.83 -15.63 -6.43
CA PRO A 102 13.13 -15.39 -7.72
C PRO A 102 11.59 -15.23 -7.63
N THR A 103 11.03 -14.60 -8.67
CA THR A 103 9.96 -15.07 -9.56
C THR A 103 8.95 -16.10 -9.03
N ASP A 104 7.70 -15.67 -8.85
CA ASP A 104 6.51 -16.52 -9.05
C ASP A 104 5.79 -16.02 -10.31
N SER A 105 6.20 -16.59 -11.44
CA SER A 105 5.51 -16.53 -12.72
C SER A 105 4.92 -17.90 -12.97
N GLU A 106 3.66 -18.11 -12.61
CA GLU A 106 2.81 -19.11 -13.25
C GLU A 106 1.44 -18.49 -13.56
N PRO A 107 1.11 -18.37 -14.85
CA PRO A 107 -0.03 -19.11 -15.38
C PRO A 107 0.35 -19.86 -16.67
N PRO A 108 -0.48 -20.75 -17.25
CA PRO A 108 -1.81 -21.21 -16.85
C PRO A 108 -1.91 -22.75 -16.75
N VAL A 109 -2.97 -23.28 -16.13
CA VAL A 109 -3.40 -24.67 -16.42
C VAL A 109 -4.80 -24.62 -17.02
N GLU A 110 -4.81 -24.76 -18.33
CA GLU A 110 -5.94 -25.10 -19.17
C GLU A 110 -6.33 -26.55 -18.85
N VAL A 111 -7.56 -26.81 -18.43
CA VAL A 111 -8.14 -28.15 -18.37
C VAL A 111 -9.38 -28.15 -19.25
N GLU A 112 -9.17 -28.48 -20.53
CA GLU A 112 -10.22 -28.94 -21.42
C GLU A 112 -10.41 -30.46 -21.27
N ALA A 113 -11.69 -30.84 -21.21
CA ALA A 113 -12.32 -32.10 -21.60
C ALA A 113 -11.97 -33.41 -20.86
N GLU A 114 -12.92 -33.90 -20.06
CA GLU A 114 -13.42 -35.26 -20.24
C GLU A 114 -14.96 -35.27 -20.26
N ASP A 115 -15.49 -35.56 -21.45
CA ASP A 115 -16.85 -35.98 -21.72
C ASP A 115 -17.03 -37.39 -21.16
N VAL A 116 -17.74 -37.54 -20.04
CA VAL A 116 -18.24 -38.85 -19.59
C VAL A 116 -19.69 -38.98 -20.07
N SER A 117 -19.80 -39.42 -21.32
CA SER A 117 -20.89 -40.28 -21.79
C SER A 117 -21.08 -41.44 -20.80
N GLY A 118 -22.20 -41.43 -20.08
CA GLY A 118 -22.65 -42.52 -19.22
C GLY A 118 -24.17 -42.62 -19.31
N GLY A 119 -24.63 -43.46 -20.23
CA GLY A 119 -26.02 -43.90 -20.30
C GLY A 119 -26.38 -44.88 -19.16
N GLU A 120 -27.65 -45.32 -19.20
CA GLU A 120 -28.37 -46.23 -18.28
C GLU A 120 -29.00 -45.47 -17.09
N GLU A 121 -30.33 -45.34 -16.91
CA GLU A 121 -31.54 -45.97 -17.49
C GLU A 121 -32.69 -44.95 -17.61
#